data_AF-A0A3D8I4Z0-F1
#
_entry.id   AF-A0A3D8I4Z0-F1
#
_cell.length_a   1.000
_cell.length_b   1.000
_cell.length_c   1.000
_cell.angle_alpha   90.00
_cell.angle_beta   90.00
_cell.angle_gamma   90.00
#
_symmetry.space_group_name_H-M   'P 1'
#
loop_
_entity.id
_entity.type
_entity.pdbx_description
1 polymer ?
#
loop_
_entity_poly.entity_id
_entity_poly.type
_entity_poly.pdbx_seq_one_letter_code
_entity_poly.pdbx_strand_id
1 'polypeptide(L)'
;MPWQIGFIGFVCLYCLGVAYGSAFSVIDDHTLLKTLFSHKNIPFFIQPEIGRFYPLDGQELNILSALFGLSANVFYTFNAICVAVVVFALRYGFNVILLEIVHTYGLNNERPSIAVRKIPYVVDILLILLLLSPAFITSQLRLFVPERMEFVFLSLFLMCYAYVLSKPRGFWSYFALVCGIVCANISMYYKETTFAFLCAFGFVHLVGAYISKAPCKWEIKIFDCALVLGAIAWFVLYVCLILLPKTSQGFYGESYYGAALVFAKAIFTNMCSEPFLYGATFGALVYRIYALLFKKQPFNALLDASIVGCGVLLLEYAILKIVSYHYLLPAYIFGCIVLGACVLLYWANGYIRVVVLCCGLMFVGNSIFTSAYVWAHYKFVPQNFQATLAFVSAYTQAKAGTRIYIEGVDRVANVEVYHSFYEWLKAYGARDFDLLSDRAVDSRAKGRDNKEAKISVFQNDVAIPKQSGDLVILTPYSQEPFNLEGYKQKYELLFSAEYGYNVAHLGLKTFIKLALLKAGLAQGDTILSHNAFGLPLHFYVFRVK
;
A
#
# COMPACT_ATOMS: atom_id res chain seq x y z
N MET A 1 0.46 6.70 -32.96
CA MET A 1 -0.66 5.73 -32.96
C MET A 1 -0.26 4.39 -32.33
N PRO A 2 0.84 3.69 -32.70
CA PRO A 2 1.17 2.38 -32.11
C PRO A 2 1.42 2.39 -30.59
N TRP A 3 2.16 3.38 -30.07
CA TRP A 3 2.45 3.51 -28.63
C TRP A 3 1.18 3.62 -27.77
N GLN A 4 0.20 4.41 -28.20
CA GLN A 4 -1.05 4.61 -27.46
C GLN A 4 -1.90 3.34 -27.41
N ILE A 5 -1.93 2.57 -28.52
CA ILE A 5 -2.60 1.28 -28.58
C ILE A 5 -1.91 0.29 -27.63
N GLY A 6 -0.57 0.25 -27.64
CA GLY A 6 0.22 -0.59 -26.73
C GLY A 6 -0.04 -0.25 -25.26
N PHE A 7 -0.08 1.04 -24.91
CA PHE A 7 -0.38 1.48 -23.55
C PHE A 7 -1.80 1.07 -23.11
N ILE A 8 -2.82 1.28 -23.94
CA ILE A 8 -4.19 0.88 -23.62
C ILE A 8 -4.30 -0.64 -23.49
N GLY A 9 -3.64 -1.40 -24.37
CA GLY A 9 -3.57 -2.86 -24.29
C GLY A 9 -2.95 -3.34 -22.98
N PHE A 10 -1.84 -2.72 -22.55
CA PHE A 10 -1.23 -2.99 -21.25
C PHE A 10 -2.20 -2.76 -20.08
N VAL A 11 -2.90 -1.63 -20.08
CA VAL A 11 -3.89 -1.29 -19.02
C VAL A 11 -5.03 -2.30 -18.99
N CYS A 12 -5.54 -2.72 -20.16
CA CYS A 12 -6.61 -3.72 -20.24
C CYS A 12 -6.17 -5.07 -19.69
N LEU A 13 -4.97 -5.53 -20.05
CA LEU A 13 -4.39 -6.77 -19.52
C LEU A 13 -4.15 -6.68 -18.00
N TYR A 14 -3.71 -5.53 -17.51
CA TYR A 14 -3.54 -5.29 -16.08
C TYR A 14 -4.87 -5.39 -15.33
N CYS A 15 -5.92 -4.71 -15.81
CA CYS A 15 -7.26 -4.75 -15.23
C CYS A 15 -7.81 -6.18 -15.21
N LEU A 16 -7.63 -6.94 -16.30
CA LEU A 16 -7.99 -8.35 -16.36
C LEU A 16 -7.24 -9.16 -15.30
N GLY A 17 -5.93 -8.93 -15.13
CA GLY A 17 -5.12 -9.61 -14.13
C GLY A 17 -5.56 -9.32 -12.68
N VAL A 18 -6.03 -8.11 -12.39
CA VAL A 18 -6.61 -7.76 -11.08
C VAL A 18 -7.86 -8.60 -10.82
N ALA A 19 -8.80 -8.63 -11.77
CA ALA A 19 -10.11 -9.30 -11.61
C ALA A 19 -10.04 -10.85 -11.72
N TYR A 20 -9.12 -11.39 -12.51
CA TYR A 20 -9.06 -12.82 -12.81
C TYR A 20 -8.62 -13.65 -11.61
N GLY A 21 -9.28 -14.77 -11.32
CA GLY A 21 -8.85 -15.69 -10.24
C GLY A 21 -8.93 -15.05 -8.85
N SER A 22 -10.02 -14.36 -8.56
CA SER A 22 -10.22 -13.67 -7.28
C SER A 22 -10.70 -14.63 -6.19
N ALA A 23 -10.17 -14.48 -4.97
CA ALA A 23 -10.55 -15.24 -3.79
C ALA A 23 -10.29 -14.42 -2.53
N PHE A 24 -10.97 -14.75 -1.44
CA PHE A 24 -10.74 -14.11 -0.14
C PHE A 24 -9.42 -14.57 0.46
N SER A 25 -8.68 -13.64 1.06
CA SER A 25 -7.35 -13.84 1.61
C SER A 25 -7.37 -14.21 3.09
N VAL A 26 -6.18 -14.50 3.63
CA VAL A 26 -5.98 -14.76 5.07
C VAL A 26 -6.09 -13.45 5.86
N ILE A 27 -5.41 -12.41 5.41
CA ILE A 27 -5.30 -11.14 6.14
C ILE A 27 -6.48 -10.23 5.78
N ASP A 28 -7.07 -9.62 6.81
CA ASP A 28 -8.22 -8.71 6.87
C ASP A 28 -9.58 -9.25 6.39
N ASP A 29 -9.60 -10.11 5.38
CA ASP A 29 -10.83 -10.56 4.71
C ASP A 29 -11.76 -11.36 5.64
N HIS A 30 -11.23 -11.94 6.71
CA HIS A 30 -12.04 -12.57 7.76
C HIS A 30 -13.01 -11.60 8.45
N THR A 31 -12.80 -10.29 8.33
CA THR A 31 -13.76 -9.24 8.75
C THR A 31 -15.11 -9.38 8.05
N LEU A 32 -15.12 -9.85 6.80
CA LEU A 32 -16.34 -10.08 6.03
C LEU A 32 -17.24 -11.13 6.71
N LEU A 33 -16.66 -12.13 7.38
CA LEU A 33 -17.41 -13.18 8.08
C LEU A 33 -18.30 -12.60 9.19
N LYS A 34 -17.77 -11.63 9.93
CA LYS A 34 -18.46 -10.97 11.07
C LYS A 34 -19.40 -9.86 10.63
N THR A 35 -19.30 -9.43 9.36
CA THR A 35 -20.05 -8.31 8.79
C THR A 35 -20.95 -8.80 7.65
N LEU A 36 -20.49 -8.69 6.41
CA LEU A 36 -21.30 -8.90 5.21
C LEU A 36 -21.88 -10.31 5.11
N PHE A 37 -21.09 -11.35 5.44
CA PHE A 37 -21.58 -12.74 5.48
C PHE A 37 -22.64 -12.96 6.57
N SER A 38 -22.65 -12.11 7.61
CA SER A 38 -23.64 -12.11 8.68
C SER A 38 -24.76 -11.09 8.47
N HIS A 39 -24.92 -10.57 7.23
CA HIS A 39 -25.90 -9.53 6.86
C HIS A 39 -25.79 -8.23 7.67
N LYS A 40 -24.58 -7.89 8.11
CA LYS A 40 -24.27 -6.63 8.80
C LYS A 40 -23.33 -5.79 7.96
N ASN A 41 -23.51 -4.47 7.97
CA ASN A 41 -22.59 -3.56 7.30
C ASN A 41 -21.23 -3.55 8.01
N ILE A 42 -20.16 -3.36 7.23
CA ILE A 42 -18.85 -3.00 7.74
C ILE A 42 -18.97 -1.64 8.44
N PRO A 43 -18.64 -1.52 9.74
CA PRO A 43 -18.77 -0.27 10.47
C PRO A 43 -17.73 0.75 10.01
N PHE A 44 -17.97 2.03 10.29
CA PHE A 44 -16.96 3.06 10.09
C PHE A 44 -15.72 2.78 10.95
N PHE A 45 -14.54 2.86 10.35
CA PHE A 45 -13.28 2.63 11.08
C PHE A 45 -12.85 3.86 11.88
N ILE A 46 -13.18 3.86 13.17
CA ILE A 46 -12.82 4.91 14.13
C ILE A 46 -12.26 4.21 15.37
N GLN A 47 -10.94 4.36 15.62
CA GLN A 47 -10.26 3.71 16.73
C GLN A 47 -9.40 4.72 17.51
N PRO A 48 -10.00 5.48 18.44
CA PRO A 48 -9.27 6.45 19.27
C PRO A 48 -8.14 5.80 20.08
N GLU A 49 -8.36 4.56 20.53
CA GLU A 49 -7.41 3.80 21.34
C GLU A 49 -6.06 3.55 20.68
N ILE A 50 -5.97 3.62 19.35
CA ILE A 50 -4.70 3.51 18.62
C ILE A 50 -4.42 4.74 17.75
N GLY A 51 -5.21 5.80 17.90
CA GLY A 51 -5.06 7.03 17.14
C GLY A 51 -5.35 6.88 15.65
N ARG A 52 -6.34 6.05 15.28
CA ARG A 52 -6.65 5.72 13.88
C ARG A 52 -8.03 6.21 13.46
N PHE A 53 -8.12 6.86 12.31
CA PHE A 53 -9.32 7.49 11.75
C PHE A 53 -9.35 7.47 10.23
N TYR A 54 -10.11 6.53 9.69
CA TYR A 54 -10.36 6.43 8.25
C TYR A 54 -11.73 5.78 8.07
N PRO A 55 -12.80 6.50 8.44
CA PRO A 55 -14.13 5.91 8.58
C PRO A 55 -14.60 5.23 7.29
N LEU A 56 -14.17 5.70 6.11
CA LEU A 56 -14.65 5.20 4.83
C LEU A 56 -14.03 3.88 4.35
N ASP A 57 -13.05 3.32 5.07
CA ASP A 57 -12.46 2.03 4.69
C ASP A 57 -13.50 0.90 4.66
N GLY A 58 -13.49 0.15 3.56
CA GLY A 58 -14.43 -0.94 3.27
C GLY A 58 -15.87 -0.52 2.98
N GLN A 59 -16.22 0.77 3.01
CA GLN A 59 -17.61 1.22 2.80
C GLN A 59 -18.11 0.96 1.37
N GLU A 60 -17.21 0.98 0.39
CA GLU A 60 -17.52 0.56 -0.98
C GLU A 60 -17.95 -0.91 -1.05
N LEU A 61 -17.43 -1.77 -0.17
CA LEU A 61 -17.80 -3.19 -0.13
C LEU A 61 -19.22 -3.39 0.37
N ASN A 62 -19.70 -2.52 1.30
CA ASN A 62 -21.11 -2.50 1.72
C ASN A 62 -22.03 -2.22 0.52
N ILE A 63 -21.69 -1.21 -0.29
CA ILE A 63 -22.47 -0.81 -1.47
C ILE A 63 -22.47 -1.95 -2.50
N LEU A 64 -21.30 -2.50 -2.82
CA LEU A 64 -21.18 -3.58 -3.80
C LEU A 64 -21.93 -4.84 -3.36
N SER A 65 -21.82 -5.21 -2.08
CA SER A 65 -22.52 -6.37 -1.54
C SER A 65 -24.04 -6.18 -1.55
N ALA A 66 -24.53 -4.96 -1.32
CA ALA A 66 -25.96 -4.66 -1.39
C ALA A 66 -26.51 -4.74 -2.83
N LEU A 67 -25.73 -4.32 -3.83
CA LEU A 67 -26.16 -4.27 -5.23
C LEU A 67 -25.98 -5.60 -5.99
N PHE A 68 -24.88 -6.31 -5.73
CA PHE A 68 -24.45 -7.45 -6.53
C PHE A 68 -24.27 -8.74 -5.72
N GLY A 69 -24.50 -8.69 -4.41
CA GLY A 69 -24.20 -9.79 -3.50
C GLY A 69 -22.73 -9.89 -3.12
N LEU A 70 -22.44 -10.72 -2.12
CA LEU A 70 -21.12 -10.90 -1.56
C LEU A 70 -20.29 -11.87 -2.42
N SER A 71 -19.28 -11.36 -3.12
CA SER A 71 -18.42 -12.16 -3.98
C SER A 71 -17.05 -11.53 -4.17
N ALA A 72 -15.99 -12.32 -4.03
CA ALA A 72 -14.64 -11.89 -4.35
C ALA A 72 -14.54 -11.38 -5.80
N ASN A 73 -15.19 -12.06 -6.76
CA ASN A 73 -15.18 -11.63 -8.16
C ASN A 73 -15.77 -10.23 -8.35
N VAL A 74 -16.86 -9.90 -7.65
CA VAL A 74 -17.47 -8.56 -7.70
C VAL A 74 -16.49 -7.51 -7.18
N PHE A 75 -15.91 -7.74 -6.00
CA PHE A 75 -15.01 -6.78 -5.37
C PHE A 75 -13.73 -6.54 -6.18
N TYR A 76 -13.11 -7.59 -6.71
CA TYR A 76 -11.90 -7.44 -7.52
C TYR A 76 -12.18 -6.93 -8.94
N THR A 77 -13.38 -7.17 -9.50
CA THR A 77 -13.82 -6.51 -10.74
C THR A 77 -14.00 -5.01 -10.52
N PHE A 78 -14.56 -4.61 -9.37
CA PHE A 78 -14.62 -3.20 -8.98
C PHE A 78 -13.22 -2.60 -8.84
N ASN A 79 -12.27 -3.29 -8.21
CA ASN A 79 -10.88 -2.83 -8.15
C ASN A 79 -10.28 -2.64 -9.56
N ALA A 80 -10.55 -3.54 -10.51
CA ALA A 80 -10.11 -3.39 -11.90
C ALA A 80 -10.72 -2.14 -12.57
N ILE A 81 -11.99 -1.82 -12.31
CA ILE A 81 -12.62 -0.58 -12.78
C ILE A 81 -11.93 0.64 -12.15
N CYS A 82 -11.64 0.60 -10.85
CA CYS A 82 -10.89 1.65 -10.15
C CYS A 82 -9.52 1.89 -10.78
N VAL A 83 -8.80 0.83 -11.18
CA VAL A 83 -7.53 0.95 -11.92
C VAL A 83 -7.72 1.71 -13.22
N ALA A 84 -8.73 1.36 -14.02
CA ALA A 84 -9.00 2.07 -15.28
C ALA A 84 -9.31 3.56 -15.03
N VAL A 85 -10.18 3.87 -14.06
CA VAL A 85 -10.51 5.24 -13.67
C VAL A 85 -9.27 6.03 -13.28
N VAL A 86 -8.43 5.46 -12.40
CA VAL A 86 -7.17 6.07 -11.95
C VAL A 86 -6.24 6.35 -13.13
N VAL A 87 -6.03 5.36 -14.00
CA VAL A 87 -5.11 5.49 -15.14
C VAL A 87 -5.57 6.61 -16.07
N PHE A 88 -6.85 6.67 -16.44
CA PHE A 88 -7.34 7.70 -17.36
C PHE A 88 -7.38 9.09 -16.70
N ALA A 89 -7.77 9.18 -15.43
CA ALA A 89 -7.79 10.43 -14.67
C ALA A 89 -6.38 11.01 -14.54
N LEU A 90 -5.40 10.20 -14.11
CA LEU A 90 -4.00 10.62 -13.97
C LEU A 90 -3.35 10.89 -15.31
N ARG A 91 -3.66 10.11 -16.36
CA ARG A 91 -3.16 10.39 -17.71
C ARG A 91 -3.56 11.79 -18.16
N TYR A 92 -4.83 12.15 -18.01
CA TYR A 92 -5.28 13.51 -18.33
C TYR A 92 -4.61 14.54 -17.42
N GLY A 93 -4.65 14.33 -16.10
CA GLY A 93 -4.11 15.24 -15.10
C GLY A 93 -2.62 15.56 -15.32
N PHE A 94 -1.79 14.53 -15.46
CA PHE A 94 -0.36 14.67 -15.68
C PHE A 94 -0.03 15.33 -17.01
N ASN A 95 -0.73 15.02 -18.10
CA ASN A 95 -0.49 15.67 -19.40
C ASN A 95 -0.68 17.19 -19.29
N VAL A 96 -1.76 17.63 -18.65
CA VAL A 96 -2.06 19.06 -18.50
C VAL A 96 -1.11 19.74 -17.52
N ILE A 97 -0.87 19.15 -16.35
CA ILE A 97 -0.02 19.78 -15.32
C ILE A 97 1.44 19.86 -15.77
N LEU A 98 1.98 18.79 -16.38
CA LEU A 98 3.34 18.83 -16.91
C LEU A 98 3.47 19.82 -18.07
N LEU A 99 2.43 19.96 -18.90
CA LEU A 99 2.40 20.97 -19.96
C LEU A 99 2.48 22.38 -19.37
N GLU A 100 1.69 22.68 -18.33
CA GLU A 100 1.73 23.98 -17.65
C GLU A 100 3.09 24.26 -16.99
N ILE A 101 3.67 23.25 -16.33
CA ILE A 101 5.01 23.34 -15.72
C ILE A 101 6.07 23.63 -16.78
N VAL A 102 6.03 22.93 -17.92
CA VAL A 102 6.96 23.12 -19.05
C VAL A 102 6.79 24.50 -19.69
N HIS A 103 5.56 25.00 -19.86
CA HIS A 103 5.31 26.33 -20.40
C HIS A 103 5.82 27.43 -19.47
N THR A 104 5.53 27.34 -18.17
CA THR A 104 6.03 28.27 -17.16
C THR A 104 7.56 28.29 -17.13
N TYR A 105 8.21 27.15 -17.33
CA TYR A 105 9.66 27.05 -17.42
C TYR A 105 10.22 27.56 -18.76
N GLY A 106 9.52 27.29 -19.86
CA GLY A 106 9.89 27.63 -21.25
C GLY A 106 9.74 29.11 -21.59
N LEU A 107 8.83 29.85 -20.94
CA LEU A 107 8.82 31.31 -20.97
C LEU A 107 10.17 31.94 -20.54
N ASN A 108 11.01 31.16 -19.85
CA ASN A 108 12.32 31.58 -19.37
C ASN A 108 13.51 30.94 -20.12
N ASN A 109 13.29 30.03 -21.10
CA ASN A 109 14.37 29.32 -21.82
C ASN A 109 13.94 28.82 -23.23
N GLU A 110 14.82 28.87 -24.24
CA GLU A 110 14.55 28.54 -25.66
C GLU A 110 14.26 27.05 -26.02
N ARG A 111 14.19 26.12 -25.05
CA ARG A 111 14.05 24.66 -25.31
C ARG A 111 12.64 24.01 -25.22
N PRO A 112 11.49 24.71 -25.19
CA PRO A 112 10.21 24.09 -24.81
C PRO A 112 9.60 23.16 -25.88
N SER A 113 9.91 23.37 -27.16
CA SER A 113 9.23 22.68 -28.27
C SER A 113 9.45 21.16 -28.28
N ILE A 114 10.63 20.68 -27.88
CA ILE A 114 10.95 19.24 -27.82
C ILE A 114 10.36 18.60 -26.56
N ALA A 115 10.40 19.30 -25.42
CA ALA A 115 9.87 18.78 -24.16
C ALA A 115 8.36 18.54 -24.24
N VAL A 116 7.61 19.49 -24.82
CA VAL A 116 6.16 19.38 -25.00
C VAL A 116 5.77 18.14 -25.81
N ARG A 117 6.49 17.84 -26.90
CA ARG A 117 6.24 16.64 -27.73
C ARG A 117 6.47 15.33 -26.98
N LYS A 118 7.31 15.34 -25.94
CA LYS A 118 7.64 14.14 -25.14
C LYS A 118 6.64 13.88 -24.01
N ILE A 119 5.82 14.87 -23.62
CA ILE A 119 4.93 14.76 -22.44
C ILE A 119 4.05 13.50 -22.49
N PRO A 120 3.33 13.18 -23.59
CA PRO A 120 2.43 12.02 -23.58
C PRO A 120 3.18 10.69 -23.33
N TYR A 121 4.39 10.56 -23.89
CA TYR A 121 5.23 9.38 -23.69
C TYR A 121 5.76 9.28 -22.26
N VAL A 122 6.21 10.41 -21.69
CA VAL A 122 6.67 10.46 -20.29
C VAL A 122 5.52 10.10 -19.36
N VAL A 123 4.32 10.65 -19.58
CA VAL A 123 3.13 10.32 -18.77
C VAL A 123 2.80 8.83 -18.86
N ASP A 124 2.75 8.26 -20.06
CA ASP A 124 2.45 6.83 -20.22
C ASP A 124 3.53 5.95 -19.52
N ILE A 125 4.81 6.33 -19.57
CA ILE A 125 5.89 5.65 -18.85
C ILE A 125 5.72 5.77 -17.32
N LEU A 126 5.40 6.96 -16.81
CA LEU A 126 5.14 7.18 -15.38
C LEU A 126 3.99 6.32 -14.87
N LEU A 127 2.93 6.17 -15.67
CA LEU A 127 1.79 5.33 -15.34
C LEU A 127 2.15 3.84 -15.38
N ILE A 128 2.98 3.40 -16.32
CA ILE A 128 3.50 2.03 -16.32
C ILE A 128 4.34 1.77 -15.06
N LEU A 129 5.23 2.70 -14.68
CA LEU A 129 6.02 2.59 -13.46
C LEU A 129 5.15 2.53 -12.20
N LEU A 130 4.09 3.34 -12.14
CA LEU A 130 3.09 3.31 -11.08
C LEU A 130 2.38 1.95 -11.02
N LEU A 131 1.85 1.45 -12.14
CA LEU A 131 1.12 0.17 -12.19
C LEU A 131 2.01 -1.02 -11.79
N LEU A 132 3.31 -0.93 -12.08
CA LEU A 132 4.31 -1.92 -11.70
C LEU A 132 4.93 -1.68 -10.31
N SER A 133 4.49 -0.67 -9.54
CA SER A 133 5.04 -0.42 -8.21
C SER A 133 4.47 -1.37 -7.16
N PRO A 134 5.25 -1.74 -6.13
CA PRO A 134 4.75 -2.55 -5.02
C PRO A 134 3.54 -1.92 -4.33
N ALA A 135 3.53 -0.60 -4.16
CA ALA A 135 2.42 0.14 -3.54
C ALA A 135 1.11 -0.01 -4.31
N PHE A 136 1.16 0.14 -5.64
CA PHE A 136 -0.04 0.04 -6.46
C PHE A 136 -0.57 -1.39 -6.47
N ILE A 137 0.29 -2.39 -6.73
CA ILE A 137 -0.11 -3.80 -6.78
C ILE A 137 -0.74 -4.23 -5.45
N THR A 138 -0.09 -3.93 -4.32
CA THR A 138 -0.59 -4.31 -2.99
C THR A 138 -1.99 -3.75 -2.72
N SER A 139 -2.22 -2.49 -3.11
CA SER A 139 -3.48 -1.80 -2.81
C SER A 139 -4.64 -2.30 -3.67
N GLN A 140 -4.38 -2.70 -4.92
CA GLN A 140 -5.42 -3.21 -5.82
C GLN A 140 -5.74 -4.69 -5.60
N LEU A 141 -4.79 -5.46 -5.07
CA LEU A 141 -4.95 -6.90 -4.86
C LEU A 141 -5.40 -7.29 -3.45
N ARG A 142 -5.65 -6.33 -2.57
CA ARG A 142 -6.24 -6.53 -1.23
C ARG A 142 -7.56 -5.78 -1.10
N LEU A 143 -8.48 -6.30 -0.30
CA LEU A 143 -9.81 -5.68 -0.13
C LEU A 143 -9.80 -4.52 0.85
N PHE A 144 -9.24 -4.71 2.05
CA PHE A 144 -9.16 -3.71 3.13
C PHE A 144 -7.85 -2.93 3.06
N VAL A 145 -7.75 -2.05 2.05
CA VAL A 145 -6.64 -1.10 1.92
C VAL A 145 -7.22 0.27 1.62
N PRO A 146 -7.30 1.17 2.61
CA PRO A 146 -7.94 2.49 2.42
C PRO A 146 -7.28 3.32 1.32
N GLU A 147 -5.96 3.19 1.17
CA GLU A 147 -5.16 3.90 0.17
C GLU A 147 -5.64 3.65 -1.26
N ARG A 148 -6.33 2.53 -1.53
CA ARG A 148 -6.91 2.26 -2.85
C ARG A 148 -7.93 3.34 -3.22
N MET A 149 -8.95 3.53 -2.38
CA MET A 149 -10.02 4.47 -2.67
C MET A 149 -9.57 5.90 -2.45
N GLU A 150 -8.70 6.15 -1.46
CA GLU A 150 -7.99 7.42 -1.31
C GLU A 150 -7.33 7.83 -2.64
N PHE A 151 -6.59 6.92 -3.26
CA PHE A 151 -5.89 7.18 -4.51
C PHE A 151 -6.83 7.39 -5.70
N VAL A 152 -7.97 6.68 -5.75
CA VAL A 152 -9.03 6.93 -6.75
C VAL A 152 -9.54 8.37 -6.63
N PHE A 153 -9.91 8.80 -5.43
CA PHE A 153 -10.42 10.15 -5.20
C PHE A 153 -9.36 11.22 -5.45
N LEU A 154 -8.10 11.00 -5.04
CA LEU A 154 -7.01 11.92 -5.35
C LEU A 154 -6.72 12.00 -6.87
N SER A 155 -6.87 10.89 -7.60
CA SER A 155 -6.71 10.88 -9.06
C SER A 155 -7.80 11.69 -9.75
N LEU A 156 -9.05 11.56 -9.30
CA LEU A 156 -10.18 12.36 -9.78
C LEU A 156 -10.04 13.83 -9.41
N PHE A 157 -9.56 14.14 -8.19
CA PHE A 157 -9.18 15.49 -7.78
C PHE A 157 -8.16 16.08 -8.75
N LEU A 158 -7.08 15.37 -9.07
CA LEU A 158 -6.02 15.87 -9.94
C LEU A 158 -6.53 16.10 -11.38
N MET A 159 -7.37 15.20 -11.88
CA MET A 159 -8.04 15.35 -13.18
C MET A 159 -8.92 16.61 -13.21
N CYS A 160 -9.72 16.84 -12.18
CA CYS A 160 -10.57 18.02 -12.04
C CYS A 160 -9.73 19.31 -11.93
N TYR A 161 -8.67 19.29 -11.12
CA TYR A 161 -7.74 20.40 -10.97
C TYR A 161 -7.10 20.78 -12.32
N ALA A 162 -6.61 19.78 -13.06
CA ALA A 162 -6.09 19.95 -14.41
C ALA A 162 -7.14 20.47 -15.40
N TYR A 163 -8.40 20.04 -15.28
CA TYR A 163 -9.47 20.53 -16.14
C TYR A 163 -9.71 22.03 -15.93
N VAL A 164 -9.82 22.47 -14.67
CA VAL A 164 -9.96 23.89 -14.30
C VAL A 164 -8.75 24.70 -14.76
N LEU A 165 -7.55 24.13 -14.64
CA LEU A 165 -6.30 24.75 -15.06
C LEU A 165 -6.28 25.02 -16.57
N SER A 166 -6.69 24.06 -17.39
CA SER A 166 -6.59 24.16 -18.86
C SER A 166 -7.78 24.84 -19.54
N LYS A 167 -8.99 24.73 -19.01
CA LYS A 167 -10.21 25.20 -19.69
C LYS A 167 -10.58 26.65 -19.34
N PRO A 168 -11.25 27.37 -20.26
CA PRO A 168 -11.76 28.70 -19.96
C PRO A 168 -12.87 28.64 -18.90
N ARG A 169 -13.24 29.81 -18.37
CA ARG A 169 -14.35 29.94 -17.43
C ARG A 169 -15.65 29.49 -18.09
N GLY A 170 -16.44 28.68 -17.38
CA GLY A 170 -17.69 28.15 -17.88
C GLY A 170 -18.27 27.09 -16.95
N PHE A 171 -19.50 26.66 -17.24
CA PHE A 171 -20.25 25.69 -16.43
C PHE A 171 -19.43 24.44 -16.09
N TRP A 172 -18.82 23.81 -17.09
CA TRP A 172 -18.02 22.59 -16.90
C TRP A 172 -16.78 22.79 -16.04
N SER A 173 -16.16 23.98 -16.09
CA SER A 173 -15.02 24.31 -15.22
C SER A 173 -15.47 24.48 -13.77
N TYR A 174 -16.64 25.08 -13.51
CA TYR A 174 -17.20 25.15 -12.15
C TYR A 174 -17.65 23.78 -11.63
N PHE A 175 -18.26 22.96 -12.49
CA PHE A 175 -18.60 21.58 -12.14
C PHE A 175 -17.36 20.78 -11.75
N ALA A 176 -16.30 20.83 -12.58
CA ALA A 176 -15.02 20.20 -12.27
C ALA A 176 -14.40 20.74 -10.96
N LEU A 177 -14.48 22.05 -10.71
CA LEU A 177 -14.01 22.64 -9.45
C LEU A 177 -14.73 22.03 -8.24
N VAL A 178 -16.07 21.97 -8.27
CA VAL A 178 -16.86 21.40 -7.17
C VAL A 178 -16.55 19.92 -6.99
N CYS A 179 -16.57 19.14 -8.06
CA CYS A 179 -16.23 17.71 -8.01
C CYS A 179 -14.82 17.49 -7.46
N GLY A 180 -13.84 18.29 -7.89
CA GLY A 180 -12.47 18.19 -7.44
C GLY A 180 -12.29 18.49 -5.96
N ILE A 181 -12.99 19.51 -5.43
CA ILE A 181 -13.00 19.82 -3.99
C ILE A 181 -13.64 18.67 -3.20
N VAL A 182 -14.76 18.13 -3.67
CA VAL A 182 -15.44 17.00 -3.03
C VAL A 182 -14.53 15.77 -3.00
N CYS A 183 -13.90 15.42 -4.12
CA CYS A 183 -12.97 14.30 -4.19
C CYS A 183 -11.79 14.46 -3.22
N ALA A 184 -11.18 15.64 -3.17
CA ALA A 184 -10.07 15.93 -2.27
C ALA A 184 -10.48 15.86 -0.77
N ASN A 185 -11.71 16.23 -0.44
CA ASN A 185 -12.21 16.09 0.92
C ASN A 185 -12.50 14.61 1.26
N ILE A 186 -13.16 13.87 0.36
CA ILE A 186 -13.46 12.44 0.57
C ILE A 186 -12.17 11.65 0.80
N SER A 187 -11.10 11.93 0.07
CA SER A 187 -9.84 11.19 0.24
C SER A 187 -9.27 11.28 1.66
N MET A 188 -9.44 12.41 2.36
CA MET A 188 -8.99 12.56 3.76
C MET A 188 -9.72 11.62 4.73
N TYR A 189 -10.90 11.11 4.37
CA TYR A 189 -11.65 10.15 5.21
C TYR A 189 -11.30 8.69 4.91
N TYR A 190 -10.45 8.44 3.91
CA TYR A 190 -9.81 7.14 3.69
C TYR A 190 -8.46 7.04 4.38
N LYS A 191 -7.70 8.13 4.54
CA LYS A 191 -6.45 8.08 5.31
C LYS A 191 -6.11 9.38 6.02
N GLU A 192 -5.55 9.24 7.21
CA GLU A 192 -5.20 10.38 8.06
C GLU A 192 -4.15 11.28 7.43
N THR A 193 -3.17 10.72 6.74
CA THR A 193 -2.00 11.45 6.21
C THR A 193 -2.34 12.35 5.02
N THR A 194 -3.49 12.14 4.37
CA THR A 194 -3.90 12.91 3.19
C THR A 194 -4.12 14.39 3.48
N PHE A 195 -4.51 14.76 4.71
CA PHE A 195 -4.80 16.17 5.03
C PHE A 195 -3.55 17.05 4.92
N ALA A 196 -2.40 16.59 5.44
CA ALA A 196 -1.15 17.34 5.39
C ALA A 196 -0.59 17.38 3.98
N PHE A 197 -0.71 16.26 3.26
CA PHE A 197 -0.36 16.15 1.84
C PHE A 197 -1.07 17.21 0.98
N LEU A 198 -2.39 17.33 1.11
CA LEU A 198 -3.20 18.31 0.35
C LEU A 198 -3.02 19.75 0.87
N CYS A 199 -2.89 19.92 2.20
CA CYS A 199 -2.64 21.23 2.80
C CYS A 199 -1.30 21.82 2.32
N ALA A 200 -0.24 21.02 2.32
CA ALA A 200 1.08 21.42 1.87
C ALA A 200 1.07 21.84 0.40
N PHE A 201 0.41 21.07 -0.48
CA PHE A 201 0.27 21.44 -1.88
C PHE A 201 -0.52 22.75 -2.05
N GLY A 202 -1.73 22.85 -1.49
CA GLY A 202 -2.58 24.04 -1.65
C GLY A 202 -1.92 25.30 -1.09
N PHE A 203 -1.31 25.21 0.09
CA PHE A 203 -0.62 26.33 0.72
C PHE A 203 0.59 26.80 -0.09
N VAL A 204 1.47 25.88 -0.49
CA VAL A 204 2.68 26.23 -1.26
C VAL A 204 2.31 26.77 -2.64
N HIS A 205 1.27 26.23 -3.28
CA HIS A 205 0.81 26.75 -4.57
C HIS A 205 0.25 28.17 -4.44
N LEU A 206 -0.58 28.46 -3.42
CA LEU A 206 -1.11 29.81 -3.15
C LEU A 206 0.01 30.83 -2.90
N VAL A 207 0.92 30.50 -2.00
CA VAL A 207 2.06 31.36 -1.66
C VAL A 207 2.96 31.54 -2.88
N GLY A 208 3.22 30.46 -3.62
CA GLY A 208 4.00 30.45 -4.84
C GLY A 208 3.40 31.31 -5.95
N ALA A 209 2.09 31.24 -6.18
CA ALA A 209 1.38 32.05 -7.16
C ALA A 209 1.45 33.54 -6.80
N TYR A 210 1.41 33.88 -5.51
CA TYR A 210 1.60 35.26 -5.04
C TYR A 210 3.04 35.74 -5.22
N ILE A 211 4.04 34.95 -4.80
CA ILE A 211 5.47 35.30 -4.88
C ILE A 211 5.94 35.42 -6.33
N SER A 212 5.56 34.48 -7.18
CA SER A 212 5.97 34.46 -8.60
C SER A 212 5.31 35.54 -9.44
N LYS A 213 4.29 36.25 -8.90
CA LYS A 213 3.41 37.17 -9.64
C LYS A 213 2.81 36.54 -10.91
N ALA A 214 2.79 35.21 -10.99
CA ALA A 214 2.26 34.51 -12.14
C ALA A 214 0.74 34.71 -12.20
N PRO A 215 0.17 34.98 -13.39
CA PRO A 215 -1.28 35.08 -13.53
C PRO A 215 -1.92 33.73 -13.22
N CYS A 216 -2.53 33.62 -12.05
CA CYS A 216 -3.24 32.42 -11.61
C CYS A 216 -4.75 32.66 -11.70
N LYS A 217 -5.45 31.71 -12.34
CA LYS A 217 -6.92 31.74 -12.45
C LYS A 217 -7.54 31.78 -11.06
N TRP A 218 -8.56 32.62 -10.91
CA TRP A 218 -9.29 32.74 -9.65
C TRP A 218 -9.86 31.40 -9.16
N GLU A 219 -10.33 30.57 -10.10
CA GLU A 219 -10.84 29.22 -9.84
C GLU A 219 -9.79 28.31 -9.21
N ILE A 220 -8.53 28.41 -9.63
CA ILE A 220 -7.42 27.65 -9.04
C ILE A 220 -7.12 28.15 -7.63
N LYS A 221 -7.17 29.46 -7.39
CA LYS A 221 -7.02 30.02 -6.04
C LYS A 221 -8.13 29.53 -5.10
N ILE A 222 -9.38 29.49 -5.57
CA ILE A 222 -10.50 28.89 -4.80
C ILE A 222 -10.18 27.43 -4.50
N PHE A 223 -9.70 26.69 -5.49
CA PHE A 223 -9.35 25.28 -5.34
C PHE A 223 -8.33 25.10 -4.21
N ASP A 224 -7.20 25.82 -4.27
CA ASP A 224 -6.13 25.70 -3.28
C ASP A 224 -6.60 26.17 -1.89
N CYS A 225 -7.39 27.24 -1.80
CA CYS A 225 -7.98 27.70 -0.54
C CYS A 225 -8.90 26.63 0.06
N ALA A 226 -9.72 25.97 -0.77
CA ALA A 226 -10.59 24.89 -0.33
C ALA A 226 -9.82 23.67 0.17
N LEU A 227 -8.66 23.34 -0.44
CA LEU A 227 -7.78 22.28 0.05
C LEU A 227 -7.25 22.59 1.45
N VAL A 228 -6.76 23.82 1.67
CA VAL A 228 -6.23 24.25 2.98
C VAL A 228 -7.33 24.27 4.03
N LEU A 229 -8.49 24.87 3.73
CA LEU A 229 -9.61 24.93 4.67
C LEU A 229 -10.19 23.55 4.97
N GLY A 230 -10.28 22.67 3.96
CA GLY A 230 -10.71 21.27 4.14
C GLY A 230 -9.75 20.50 5.05
N ALA A 231 -8.44 20.66 4.87
CA ALA A 231 -7.45 20.02 5.73
C ALA A 231 -7.49 20.54 7.17
N ILE A 232 -7.69 21.84 7.38
CA ILE A 232 -7.88 22.41 8.73
C ILE A 232 -9.15 21.86 9.38
N ALA A 233 -10.27 21.83 8.66
CA ALA A 233 -11.53 21.29 9.17
C ALA A 233 -11.39 19.80 9.52
N TRP A 234 -10.73 19.02 8.67
CA TRP A 234 -10.43 17.61 8.95
C TRP A 234 -9.55 17.45 10.18
N PHE A 235 -8.50 18.27 10.34
CA PHE A 235 -7.64 18.22 11.51
C PHE A 235 -8.42 18.52 12.80
N VAL A 236 -9.32 19.50 12.78
CA VAL A 236 -10.21 19.79 13.91
C VAL A 236 -11.09 18.58 14.23
N LEU A 237 -11.68 17.94 13.23
CA LEU A 237 -12.46 16.70 13.42
C LEU A 237 -11.61 15.58 14.02
N TYR A 238 -10.38 15.38 13.54
CA TYR A 238 -9.46 14.39 14.08
C TYR A 238 -9.13 14.66 15.55
N VAL A 239 -8.83 15.92 15.91
CA VAL A 239 -8.60 16.31 17.30
C VAL A 239 -9.82 15.96 18.15
N CYS A 240 -11.02 16.35 17.72
CA CYS A 240 -12.25 16.16 18.49
C CYS A 240 -12.67 14.69 18.64
N LEU A 241 -12.52 13.89 17.58
CA LEU A 241 -13.02 12.52 17.55
C LEU A 241 -11.98 11.48 17.99
N ILE A 242 -10.69 11.79 17.87
CA ILE A 242 -9.60 10.85 18.13
C ILE A 242 -8.73 11.30 19.30
N LEU A 243 -8.17 12.51 19.25
CA LEU A 243 -7.18 12.92 20.25
C LEU A 243 -7.81 13.25 21.60
N LEU A 244 -8.95 13.95 21.63
CA LEU A 244 -9.65 14.26 22.88
C LEU A 244 -10.23 13.01 23.58
N PRO A 245 -10.85 12.04 22.87
CA PRO A 245 -11.40 10.85 23.53
C PRO A 245 -10.38 9.76 23.84
N LYS A 246 -9.14 9.87 23.36
CA LYS A 246 -8.10 8.85 23.55
C LYS A 246 -7.71 8.75 25.03
N THR A 247 -7.88 7.56 25.61
CA THR A 247 -7.52 7.27 27.00
C THR A 247 -6.21 6.50 27.13
N SER A 248 -5.81 5.76 26.10
CA SER A 248 -4.56 4.99 26.07
C SER A 248 -3.32 5.82 25.69
N GLN A 249 -2.16 5.41 26.19
CA GLN A 249 -0.88 6.09 25.90
C GLN A 249 -0.26 5.74 24.54
N GLY A 250 -0.61 4.60 23.93
CA GLY A 250 0.07 4.09 22.74
C GLY A 250 -0.56 4.49 21.41
N PHE A 251 0.27 4.82 20.42
CA PHE A 251 -0.14 5.02 19.03
C PHE A 251 0.14 3.79 18.14
N TYR A 252 -0.65 3.66 17.08
CA TYR A 252 -0.33 2.72 16.01
C TYR A 252 1.07 2.99 15.42
N GLY A 253 1.87 1.93 15.22
CA GLY A 253 3.25 2.03 14.76
C GLY A 253 4.28 2.15 15.87
N GLU A 254 3.86 2.19 17.15
CA GLU A 254 4.78 2.04 18.27
C GLU A 254 5.45 0.66 18.30
N SER A 255 6.70 0.67 18.74
CA SER A 255 7.59 -0.47 18.68
C SER A 255 8.50 -0.45 19.90
N TYR A 256 8.82 -1.64 20.40
CA TYR A 256 9.75 -1.82 21.52
C TYR A 256 11.21 -1.52 21.15
N TYR A 257 11.49 -1.29 19.85
CA TYR A 257 12.83 -1.00 19.35
C TYR A 257 13.12 0.50 19.37
N GLY A 258 14.40 0.86 19.51
CA GLY A 258 14.85 2.25 19.53
C GLY A 258 14.33 3.05 18.33
N ALA A 259 13.76 4.22 18.59
CA ALA A 259 13.07 5.02 17.58
C ALA A 259 13.91 5.32 16.34
N ALA A 260 15.21 5.61 16.52
CA ALA A 260 16.14 5.87 15.43
C ALA A 260 16.36 4.64 14.52
N LEU A 261 16.42 3.44 15.11
CA LEU A 261 16.58 2.19 14.36
C LEU A 261 15.33 1.90 13.51
N VAL A 262 14.14 2.04 14.10
CA VAL A 262 12.87 1.81 13.39
C VAL A 262 12.69 2.84 12.28
N PHE A 263 13.02 4.10 12.54
CA PHE A 263 13.02 5.17 11.54
C PHE A 263 13.97 4.87 10.37
N ALA A 264 15.22 4.49 10.66
CA ALA A 264 16.19 4.13 9.63
C ALA A 264 15.73 2.90 8.82
N LYS A 265 15.19 1.87 9.48
CA LYS A 265 14.60 0.69 8.82
C LYS A 265 13.43 1.07 7.92
N ALA A 266 12.58 2.00 8.35
CA ALA A 266 11.43 2.47 7.61
C ALA A 266 11.85 3.19 6.32
N ILE A 267 12.73 4.19 6.45
CA ILE A 267 13.29 4.89 5.28
C ILE A 267 13.98 3.93 4.33
N PHE A 268 14.85 3.05 4.84
CA PHE A 268 15.57 2.10 4.01
C PHE A 268 14.60 1.17 3.25
N THR A 269 13.61 0.59 3.95
CA THR A 269 12.64 -0.30 3.32
C THR A 269 11.81 0.43 2.26
N ASN A 270 11.37 1.63 2.57
CA ASN A 270 10.53 2.43 1.68
C ASN A 270 11.32 2.91 0.46
N MET A 271 12.58 3.33 0.62
CA MET A 271 13.47 3.69 -0.50
C MET A 271 13.79 2.50 -1.40
N CYS A 272 13.99 1.30 -0.85
CA CYS A 272 14.17 0.10 -1.66
C CYS A 272 12.90 -0.24 -2.45
N SER A 273 11.73 -0.07 -1.85
CA SER A 273 10.45 -0.45 -2.47
C SER A 273 10.00 0.56 -3.50
N GLU A 274 10.11 1.85 -3.18
CA GLU A 274 9.60 2.99 -3.96
C GLU A 274 10.73 4.01 -4.26
N PRO A 275 11.80 3.60 -4.99
CA PRO A 275 13.00 4.42 -5.16
C PRO A 275 12.72 5.75 -5.88
N PHE A 276 11.81 5.75 -6.85
CA PHE A 276 11.42 6.98 -7.55
C PHE A 276 10.74 8.00 -6.65
N LEU A 277 9.85 7.56 -5.74
CA LEU A 277 9.18 8.49 -4.83
C LEU A 277 10.18 9.21 -3.93
N TYR A 278 11.06 8.47 -3.25
CA TYR A 278 12.05 9.09 -2.37
C TYR A 278 13.14 9.83 -3.15
N GLY A 279 13.80 9.15 -4.09
CA GLY A 279 14.94 9.70 -4.80
C GLY A 279 14.57 10.89 -5.68
N ALA A 280 13.53 10.78 -6.50
CA ALA A 280 13.15 11.88 -7.39
C ALA A 280 12.58 13.07 -6.60
N THR A 281 11.78 12.84 -5.56
CA THR A 281 11.18 13.93 -4.76
C THR A 281 12.24 14.70 -3.98
N PHE A 282 13.04 14.01 -3.16
CA PHE A 282 14.07 14.69 -2.36
C PHE A 282 15.23 15.20 -3.22
N GLY A 283 15.59 14.49 -4.29
CA GLY A 283 16.57 14.99 -5.26
C GLY A 283 16.09 16.26 -5.98
N ALA A 284 14.82 16.29 -6.41
CA ALA A 284 14.23 17.50 -6.98
C ALA A 284 14.16 18.64 -5.95
N LEU A 285 13.79 18.35 -4.70
CA LEU A 285 13.74 19.35 -3.63
C LEU A 285 15.11 20.01 -3.42
N VAL A 286 16.18 19.21 -3.25
CA VAL A 286 17.55 19.71 -3.09
C VAL A 286 17.96 20.54 -4.30
N TYR A 287 17.71 20.05 -5.51
CA TYR A 287 18.03 20.78 -6.73
C TYR A 287 17.25 22.08 -6.86
N ARG A 288 15.97 22.11 -6.50
CA ARG A 288 15.12 23.31 -6.56
C ARG A 288 15.54 24.35 -5.54
N ILE A 289 15.86 23.96 -4.30
CA ILE A 289 16.45 24.87 -3.30
C ILE A 289 17.73 25.49 -3.87
N TYR A 290 18.63 24.66 -4.42
CA TYR A 290 19.86 25.15 -5.03
C TYR A 290 19.59 26.10 -6.21
N ALA A 291 18.64 25.76 -7.08
CA ALA A 291 18.31 26.54 -8.28
C ALA A 291 17.66 27.89 -7.93
N LEU A 292 16.82 27.94 -6.91
CA LEU A 292 16.19 29.16 -6.40
C LEU A 292 17.23 30.08 -5.75
N LEU A 293 18.05 29.54 -4.83
CA LEU A 293 18.97 30.34 -4.02
C LEU A 293 20.19 30.81 -4.82
N PHE A 294 20.81 29.90 -5.59
CA PHE A 294 22.10 30.15 -6.24
C PHE A 294 21.98 30.42 -7.74
N LYS A 295 21.08 29.73 -8.45
CA LYS A 295 20.86 29.97 -9.90
C LYS A 295 19.82 31.05 -10.18
N LYS A 296 19.17 31.59 -9.15
CA LYS A 296 18.12 32.61 -9.24
C LYS A 296 17.00 32.22 -10.22
N GLN A 297 16.74 30.92 -10.37
CA GLN A 297 15.60 30.47 -11.17
C GLN A 297 14.30 30.93 -10.51
N PRO A 298 13.23 31.18 -11.28
CA PRO A 298 11.94 31.55 -10.71
C PRO A 298 11.30 30.38 -9.96
N PHE A 299 10.43 30.73 -9.03
CA PHE A 299 9.54 29.77 -8.37
C PHE A 299 8.52 29.24 -9.37
N ASN A 300 8.39 27.92 -9.48
CA ASN A 300 7.39 27.27 -10.32
C ASN A 300 6.32 26.72 -9.38
N ALA A 301 5.24 27.47 -9.19
CA ALA A 301 4.27 27.20 -8.14
C ALA A 301 3.75 25.75 -8.15
N LEU A 302 3.37 25.22 -9.33
CA LEU A 302 2.83 23.87 -9.46
C LEU A 302 3.88 22.79 -9.15
N LEU A 303 5.09 22.93 -9.69
CA LEU A 303 6.16 21.97 -9.46
C LEU A 303 6.62 21.99 -8.00
N ASP A 304 6.89 23.17 -7.46
CA ASP A 304 7.40 23.33 -6.11
C ASP A 304 6.35 22.89 -5.07
N ALA A 305 5.06 23.17 -5.30
CA ALA A 305 3.96 22.62 -4.48
C ALA A 305 3.87 21.09 -4.55
N SER A 306 4.04 20.51 -5.75
CA SER A 306 4.05 19.05 -5.92
C SER A 306 5.22 18.38 -5.18
N ILE A 307 6.41 18.98 -5.23
CA ILE A 307 7.60 18.51 -4.50
C ILE A 307 7.33 18.53 -2.99
N VAL A 308 6.83 19.65 -2.46
CA VAL A 308 6.60 19.79 -1.01
C VAL A 308 5.47 18.89 -0.55
N GLY A 309 4.34 18.83 -1.28
CA GLY A 309 3.22 17.94 -0.95
C GLY A 309 3.66 16.48 -0.89
N CYS A 310 4.32 15.97 -1.94
CA CYS A 310 4.88 14.62 -1.96
C CYS A 310 5.87 14.40 -0.80
N GLY A 311 6.79 15.34 -0.57
CA GLY A 311 7.80 15.26 0.49
C GLY A 311 7.19 15.16 1.88
N VAL A 312 6.12 15.92 2.17
CA VAL A 312 5.40 15.86 3.45
C VAL A 312 4.85 14.46 3.69
N LEU A 313 4.12 13.88 2.73
CA LEU A 313 3.54 12.55 2.90
C LEU A 313 4.62 11.46 3.10
N LEU A 314 5.74 11.54 2.37
CA LEU A 314 6.86 10.60 2.54
C LEU A 314 7.52 10.72 3.92
N LEU A 315 7.60 11.93 4.47
CA LEU A 315 8.13 12.19 5.81
C LEU A 315 7.15 11.76 6.91
N GLU A 316 5.85 11.91 6.72
CA GLU A 316 4.84 11.46 7.67
C GLU A 316 4.97 9.96 7.95
N TYR A 317 5.00 9.13 6.91
CA TYR A 317 5.16 7.68 7.10
C TYR A 317 6.50 7.29 7.72
N ALA A 318 7.57 8.05 7.44
CA ALA A 318 8.86 7.85 8.08
C ALA A 318 8.80 8.19 9.58
N ILE A 319 8.20 9.33 9.95
CA ILE A 319 8.04 9.80 11.34
C ILE A 319 7.13 8.87 12.14
N LEU A 320 6.03 8.43 11.53
CA LEU A 320 5.08 7.47 12.11
C LEU A 320 5.68 6.05 12.19
N LYS A 321 6.83 5.79 11.56
CA LYS A 321 7.53 4.50 11.56
C LYS A 321 6.70 3.36 10.96
N ILE A 322 5.76 3.71 10.10
CA ILE A 322 4.84 2.77 9.46
C ILE A 322 5.49 2.28 8.16
N VAL A 323 5.57 0.95 8.02
CA VAL A 323 6.24 0.31 6.88
C VAL A 323 5.35 -0.79 6.31
N SER A 324 4.82 -0.53 5.12
CA SER A 324 4.20 -1.52 4.25
C SER A 324 4.19 -0.95 2.84
N TYR A 325 4.01 -1.82 1.84
CA TYR A 325 4.08 -1.40 0.45
C TYR A 325 2.97 -0.38 0.08
N HIS A 326 1.74 -0.57 0.56
CA HIS A 326 0.58 0.21 0.12
C HIS A 326 0.54 1.67 0.61
N TYR A 327 1.13 1.98 1.77
CA TYR A 327 1.03 3.29 2.42
C TYR A 327 1.50 4.46 1.55
N LEU A 328 2.49 4.23 0.68
CA LEU A 328 3.10 5.28 -0.14
C LEU A 328 2.35 5.55 -1.45
N LEU A 329 1.29 4.79 -1.74
CA LEU A 329 0.53 4.94 -2.98
C LEU A 329 0.05 6.39 -3.23
N PRO A 330 -0.52 7.12 -2.25
CA PRO A 330 -0.99 8.49 -2.46
C PRO A 330 0.12 9.47 -2.87
N ALA A 331 1.38 9.20 -2.52
CA ALA A 331 2.52 10.06 -2.88
C ALA A 331 2.70 10.14 -4.40
N TYR A 332 2.28 9.13 -5.16
CA TYR A 332 2.40 9.11 -6.61
C TYR A 332 1.60 10.21 -7.32
N ILE A 333 0.55 10.76 -6.69
CA ILE A 333 -0.25 11.86 -7.24
C ILE A 333 0.64 13.06 -7.58
N PHE A 334 1.53 13.46 -6.67
CA PHE A 334 2.49 14.53 -6.92
C PHE A 334 3.88 14.01 -7.31
N GLY A 335 4.29 12.84 -6.81
CA GLY A 335 5.57 12.23 -7.12
C GLY A 335 5.78 11.95 -8.62
N CYS A 336 4.73 11.52 -9.34
CA CYS A 336 4.81 11.37 -10.81
C CYS A 336 5.01 12.70 -11.53
N ILE A 337 4.38 13.79 -11.06
CA ILE A 337 4.59 15.14 -11.61
C ILE A 337 6.05 15.56 -11.42
N VAL A 338 6.61 15.33 -10.23
CA VAL A 338 8.02 15.63 -9.92
C VAL A 338 8.96 14.82 -10.80
N LEU A 339 8.76 13.51 -10.92
CA LEU A 339 9.60 12.65 -11.77
C LEU A 339 9.49 13.05 -13.25
N GLY A 340 8.28 13.36 -13.73
CA GLY A 340 8.06 13.87 -15.07
C GLY A 340 8.81 15.17 -15.34
N ALA A 341 8.78 16.12 -14.41
CA ALA A 341 9.53 17.37 -14.50
C ALA A 341 11.06 17.14 -14.47
N CYS A 342 11.55 16.22 -13.63
CA CYS A 342 12.97 15.84 -13.61
C CYS A 342 13.45 15.34 -14.98
N VAL A 343 12.66 14.49 -15.64
CA VAL A 343 12.99 13.95 -16.97
C VAL A 343 12.84 15.01 -18.07
N LEU A 344 11.78 15.81 -18.05
CA LEU A 344 11.48 16.77 -19.11
C LEU A 344 12.35 18.04 -19.04
N LEU A 345 12.59 18.56 -17.85
CA LEU A 345 13.24 19.85 -17.64
C LEU A 345 14.70 19.73 -17.20
N TYR A 346 15.02 18.73 -16.37
CA TYR A 346 16.28 18.69 -15.63
C TYR A 346 17.21 17.54 -16.03
N TRP A 347 16.89 16.75 -17.05
CA TRP A 347 17.73 15.64 -17.52
C TRP A 347 19.15 16.06 -17.95
N ALA A 348 19.32 17.30 -18.40
CA ALA A 348 20.62 17.86 -18.74
C ALA A 348 21.52 18.09 -17.50
N ASN A 349 20.93 18.20 -16.31
CA ASN A 349 21.66 18.38 -15.06
C ASN A 349 22.26 17.04 -14.59
N GLY A 350 23.59 17.00 -14.37
CA GLY A 350 24.30 15.79 -13.96
C GLY A 350 23.79 15.19 -12.66
N TYR A 351 23.51 16.00 -11.63
CA TYR A 351 23.01 15.52 -10.34
C TYR A 351 21.63 14.87 -10.50
N ILE A 352 20.66 15.54 -11.12
CA ILE A 352 19.32 14.98 -11.33
C ILE A 352 19.39 13.71 -12.19
N ARG A 353 20.21 13.70 -13.24
CA ARG A 353 20.40 12.52 -14.08
C ARG A 353 20.91 11.33 -13.26
N VAL A 354 21.92 11.53 -12.42
CA VAL A 354 22.45 10.48 -11.54
C VAL A 354 21.37 9.98 -10.59
N VAL A 355 20.63 10.88 -9.93
CA VAL A 355 19.53 10.49 -9.04
C VAL A 355 18.49 9.63 -9.76
N VAL A 356 18.01 10.07 -10.93
CA VAL A 356 17.00 9.32 -11.70
C VAL A 356 17.54 7.98 -12.20
N LEU A 357 18.81 7.92 -12.64
CA LEU A 357 19.44 6.67 -13.06
C LEU A 357 19.61 5.70 -11.89
N CYS A 358 20.05 6.17 -10.72
CA CYS A 358 20.12 5.36 -9.50
C CYS A 358 18.74 4.82 -9.11
N CYS A 359 17.69 5.65 -9.19
CA CYS A 359 16.32 5.21 -8.94
C CYS A 359 15.89 4.12 -9.94
N GLY A 360 16.20 4.30 -11.23
CA GLY A 360 15.92 3.31 -12.27
C GLY A 360 16.64 1.97 -12.06
N LEU A 361 17.92 2.02 -11.69
CA LEU A 361 18.69 0.82 -11.35
C LEU A 361 18.13 0.10 -10.12
N MET A 362 17.78 0.85 -9.06
CA MET A 362 17.13 0.27 -7.88
C MET A 362 15.75 -0.30 -8.21
N PHE A 363 14.97 0.37 -9.06
CA PHE A 363 13.65 -0.10 -9.46
C PHE A 363 13.76 -1.44 -10.21
N VAL A 364 14.63 -1.53 -11.21
CA VAL A 364 14.84 -2.76 -12.00
C VAL A 364 15.48 -3.87 -11.17
N GLY A 365 16.46 -3.54 -10.32
CA GLY A 365 17.20 -4.52 -9.52
C GLY A 365 16.51 -4.95 -8.21
N ASN A 366 15.47 -4.24 -7.76
CA ASN A 366 14.78 -4.52 -6.51
C ASN A 366 13.25 -4.43 -6.66
N SER A 367 12.70 -3.25 -6.94
CA SER A 367 11.25 -3.02 -6.91
C SER A 367 10.47 -3.93 -7.87
N ILE A 368 10.95 -4.19 -9.09
CA ILE A 368 10.28 -5.08 -10.05
C ILE A 368 10.15 -6.51 -9.50
N PHE A 369 11.19 -7.02 -8.83
CA PHE A 369 11.14 -8.36 -8.23
C PHE A 369 10.21 -8.39 -7.02
N THR A 370 10.23 -7.35 -6.19
CA THR A 370 9.25 -7.18 -5.11
C THR A 370 7.82 -7.13 -5.67
N SER A 371 7.58 -6.38 -6.75
CA SER A 371 6.28 -6.30 -7.42
C SER A 371 5.81 -7.64 -7.95
N ALA A 372 6.69 -8.41 -8.60
CA ALA A 372 6.37 -9.76 -9.07
C ALA A 372 6.03 -10.71 -7.91
N TYR A 373 6.79 -10.65 -6.82
CA TYR A 373 6.50 -11.41 -5.59
C TYR A 373 5.14 -11.04 -5.01
N VAL A 374 4.88 -9.74 -4.82
CA VAL A 374 3.66 -9.21 -4.22
C VAL A 374 2.45 -9.56 -5.09
N TRP A 375 2.57 -9.44 -6.42
CA TRP A 375 1.54 -9.87 -7.36
C TRP A 375 1.23 -11.35 -7.18
N ALA A 376 2.25 -12.21 -7.24
CA ALA A 376 2.09 -13.65 -7.05
C ALA A 376 1.49 -13.99 -5.69
N HIS A 377 1.96 -13.35 -4.62
CA HIS A 377 1.45 -13.54 -3.26
C HIS A 377 -0.05 -13.27 -3.21
N TYR A 378 -0.51 -12.09 -3.63
CA TYR A 378 -1.93 -11.74 -3.51
C TYR A 378 -2.84 -12.40 -4.57
N LYS A 379 -2.29 -13.04 -5.62
CA LYS A 379 -3.09 -13.85 -6.56
C LYS A 379 -3.14 -15.33 -6.16
N PHE A 380 -2.06 -15.88 -5.63
CA PHE A 380 -1.93 -17.33 -5.40
C PHE A 380 -2.33 -17.72 -3.98
N VAL A 381 -1.90 -16.95 -2.97
CA VAL A 381 -2.15 -17.26 -1.55
C VAL A 381 -3.65 -17.35 -1.24
N PRO A 382 -4.53 -16.44 -1.70
CA PRO A 382 -5.96 -16.55 -1.45
C PRO A 382 -6.58 -17.85 -1.99
N GLN A 383 -6.25 -18.25 -3.22
CA GLN A 383 -6.75 -19.50 -3.81
C GLN A 383 -6.29 -20.73 -3.01
N ASN A 384 -5.00 -20.77 -2.67
CA ASN A 384 -4.43 -21.86 -1.89
C ASN A 384 -5.01 -21.92 -0.47
N PHE A 385 -5.28 -20.76 0.12
CA PHE A 385 -5.92 -20.67 1.43
C PHE A 385 -7.34 -21.24 1.41
N GLN A 386 -8.18 -20.82 0.46
CA GLN A 386 -9.55 -21.34 0.35
C GLN A 386 -9.58 -22.86 0.11
N ALA A 387 -8.67 -23.40 -0.71
CA ALA A 387 -8.54 -24.84 -0.91
C ALA A 387 -8.09 -25.57 0.37
N THR A 388 -7.18 -24.98 1.13
CA THR A 388 -6.71 -25.52 2.41
C THR A 388 -7.81 -25.55 3.47
N LEU A 389 -8.60 -24.48 3.57
CA LEU A 389 -9.75 -24.42 4.48
C LEU A 389 -10.78 -25.52 4.18
N ALA A 390 -11.07 -25.76 2.90
CA ALA A 390 -11.97 -26.84 2.48
C ALA A 390 -11.46 -28.22 2.91
N PHE A 391 -10.17 -28.50 2.68
CA PHE A 391 -9.56 -29.76 3.10
C PHE A 391 -9.58 -29.94 4.62
N VAL A 392 -9.11 -28.93 5.36
CA VAL A 392 -9.00 -29.00 6.83
C VAL A 392 -10.39 -29.10 7.47
N SER A 393 -11.37 -28.35 6.97
CA SER A 393 -12.76 -28.47 7.45
C SER A 393 -13.29 -29.89 7.29
N ALA A 394 -13.16 -30.49 6.10
CA ALA A 394 -13.58 -31.87 5.85
C ALA A 394 -12.84 -32.87 6.77
N TYR A 395 -11.55 -32.65 7.01
CA TYR A 395 -10.76 -33.48 7.92
C TYR A 395 -11.28 -33.41 9.36
N THR A 396 -11.56 -32.21 9.88
CA THR A 396 -12.07 -32.02 11.26
C THR A 396 -13.46 -32.61 11.47
N GLN A 397 -14.31 -32.61 10.43
CA GLN A 397 -15.61 -33.28 10.49
C GLN A 397 -15.49 -34.80 10.59
N ALA A 398 -14.43 -35.38 9.99
CA ALA A 398 -14.15 -36.82 10.08
C ALA A 398 -13.38 -37.21 11.35
N LYS A 399 -12.69 -36.27 12.01
CA LYS A 399 -11.87 -36.52 13.19
C LYS A 399 -12.06 -35.44 14.27
N ALA A 400 -12.82 -35.81 15.28
CA ALA A 400 -13.00 -35.04 16.52
C ALA A 400 -11.67 -34.77 17.25
N GLY A 401 -11.60 -33.67 17.99
CA GLY A 401 -10.45 -33.24 18.77
C GLY A 401 -9.20 -32.90 17.95
N THR A 402 -9.36 -32.43 16.70
CA THR A 402 -8.22 -32.15 15.82
C THR A 402 -7.42 -30.94 16.32
N ARG A 403 -6.15 -31.14 16.63
CA ARG A 403 -5.23 -30.05 17.01
C ARG A 403 -4.43 -29.59 15.79
N ILE A 404 -4.38 -28.28 15.58
CA ILE A 404 -3.78 -27.68 14.40
C ILE A 404 -2.67 -26.71 14.80
N TYR A 405 -1.50 -26.91 14.22
CA TYR A 405 -0.33 -26.04 14.38
C TYR A 405 -0.09 -25.28 13.08
N ILE A 406 -0.07 -23.94 13.14
CA ILE A 406 0.30 -23.10 12.00
C ILE A 406 1.81 -22.89 12.04
N GLU A 407 2.53 -23.69 11.24
CA GLU A 407 3.98 -23.77 11.30
C GLU A 407 4.63 -22.45 10.88
N GLY A 408 5.65 -22.02 11.62
CA GLY A 408 6.38 -20.82 11.24
C GLY A 408 5.79 -19.51 11.74
N VAL A 409 4.53 -19.49 12.16
CA VAL A 409 3.78 -18.27 12.44
C VAL A 409 3.97 -17.86 13.90
N ASP A 410 4.38 -16.61 14.10
CA ASP A 410 4.50 -16.03 15.43
C ASP A 410 3.13 -15.61 15.96
N ARG A 411 2.74 -16.14 17.13
CA ARG A 411 1.41 -15.90 17.72
C ARG A 411 1.21 -14.45 18.22
N VAL A 412 2.27 -13.65 18.33
CA VAL A 412 2.20 -12.23 18.72
C VAL A 412 2.29 -11.33 17.50
N ALA A 413 3.34 -11.48 16.69
CA ALA A 413 3.60 -10.62 15.54
C ALA A 413 2.69 -10.91 14.34
N ASN A 414 2.21 -12.15 14.20
CA ASN A 414 1.31 -12.60 13.13
C ASN A 414 0.00 -13.17 13.70
N VAL A 415 -0.46 -12.59 14.82
CA VAL A 415 -1.70 -12.95 15.54
C VAL A 415 -2.92 -13.09 14.63
N GLU A 416 -2.97 -12.25 13.59
CA GLU A 416 -4.07 -12.20 12.65
C GLU A 416 -4.24 -13.48 11.82
N VAL A 417 -3.14 -14.17 11.49
CA VAL A 417 -3.19 -15.43 10.75
C VAL A 417 -3.98 -16.49 11.54
N TYR A 418 -3.75 -16.59 12.85
CA TYR A 418 -4.48 -17.51 13.73
C TYR A 418 -5.96 -17.15 13.84
N HIS A 419 -6.29 -15.88 14.07
CA HIS A 419 -7.69 -15.44 14.12
C HIS A 419 -8.42 -15.71 12.80
N SER A 420 -7.78 -15.40 11.67
CA SER A 420 -8.35 -15.64 10.36
C SER A 420 -8.61 -17.12 10.10
N PHE A 421 -7.61 -17.99 10.31
CA PHE A 421 -7.77 -19.43 10.17
C PHE A 421 -8.93 -19.96 11.02
N TYR A 422 -9.01 -19.55 12.30
CA TYR A 422 -10.06 -20.00 13.20
C TYR A 422 -11.46 -19.59 12.74
N GLU A 423 -11.65 -18.32 12.36
CA GLU A 423 -12.95 -17.82 11.92
C GLU A 423 -13.37 -18.45 10.58
N TRP A 424 -12.45 -18.54 9.62
CA TRP A 424 -12.72 -19.16 8.32
C TRP A 424 -12.99 -20.65 8.43
N LEU A 425 -12.23 -21.41 9.24
CA LEU A 425 -12.50 -22.84 9.43
C LEU A 425 -13.90 -23.08 9.98
N LYS A 426 -14.34 -22.30 10.98
CA LYS A 426 -15.71 -22.38 11.49
C LYS A 426 -16.75 -22.03 10.42
N ALA A 427 -16.50 -20.99 9.61
CA ALA A 427 -17.37 -20.62 8.50
C ALA A 427 -17.47 -21.73 7.44
N TYR A 428 -16.37 -22.45 7.20
CA TYR A 428 -16.31 -23.64 6.34
C TYR A 428 -16.91 -24.90 6.97
N GLY A 429 -17.44 -24.81 8.20
CA GLY A 429 -18.11 -25.91 8.89
C GLY A 429 -17.18 -26.84 9.66
N ALA A 430 -15.94 -26.46 9.94
CA ALA A 430 -15.04 -27.23 10.79
C ALA A 430 -15.61 -27.38 12.20
N ARG A 431 -15.42 -28.54 12.82
CA ARG A 431 -15.96 -28.87 14.15
C ARG A 431 -14.89 -29.48 15.03
N ASP A 432 -15.00 -29.23 16.34
CA ASP A 432 -14.16 -29.86 17.36
C ASP A 432 -12.66 -29.85 17.03
N PHE A 433 -12.15 -28.63 16.82
CA PHE A 433 -10.75 -28.36 16.53
C PHE A 433 -10.22 -27.21 17.39
N ASP A 434 -8.91 -27.13 17.50
CA ASP A 434 -8.22 -26.04 18.20
C ASP A 434 -6.91 -25.67 17.51
N LEU A 435 -6.48 -24.42 17.69
CA LEU A 435 -5.20 -23.93 17.18
C LEU A 435 -4.20 -23.83 18.33
N LEU A 436 -3.04 -24.47 18.13
CA LEU A 436 -1.95 -24.54 19.09
C LEU A 436 -0.65 -24.00 18.50
N SER A 437 0.33 -23.80 19.37
CA SER A 437 1.70 -23.45 18.97
C SER A 437 2.70 -24.15 19.88
N ASP A 438 3.72 -24.72 19.27
CA ASP A 438 4.84 -25.39 19.92
C ASP A 438 6.01 -24.43 20.19
N ARG A 439 5.83 -23.14 19.89
CA ARG A 439 6.82 -22.08 20.17
C ARG A 439 6.50 -21.32 21.44
N ALA A 440 7.52 -21.01 22.22
CA ALA A 440 7.36 -20.08 23.34
C ALA A 440 7.07 -18.67 22.82
N VAL A 441 6.30 -17.90 23.59
CA VAL A 441 6.08 -16.47 23.32
C VAL A 441 7.39 -15.70 23.51
N ASP A 442 7.63 -14.71 22.65
CA ASP A 442 8.76 -13.78 22.78
C ASP A 442 8.81 -13.26 24.22
N SER A 443 9.98 -13.29 24.85
CA SER A 443 10.16 -12.88 26.25
C SER A 443 9.65 -11.47 26.53
N ARG A 444 9.64 -10.59 25.53
CA ARG A 444 9.14 -9.20 25.61
C ARG A 444 7.62 -9.08 25.57
N ALA A 445 6.92 -10.13 25.13
CA ALA A 445 5.47 -10.19 25.02
C ALA A 445 4.82 -11.12 26.07
N LYS A 446 5.63 -11.73 26.94
CA LYS A 446 5.16 -12.61 28.03
C LYS A 446 4.20 -11.88 28.99
N GLY A 447 3.19 -12.61 29.48
CA GLY A 447 2.19 -12.13 30.43
C GLY A 447 1.06 -11.31 29.81
N ARG A 448 0.88 -11.42 28.48
CA ARG A 448 -0.24 -10.81 27.74
C ARG A 448 -1.27 -11.85 27.29
N ASP A 449 -1.25 -13.02 27.92
CA ASP A 449 -2.21 -14.08 27.68
C ASP A 449 -3.62 -13.63 28.08
N ASN A 450 -4.61 -14.09 27.32
CA ASN A 450 -6.01 -13.89 27.65
C ASN A 450 -6.62 -15.24 28.00
N LYS A 451 -6.75 -15.53 29.29
CA LYS A 451 -7.32 -16.79 29.79
C LYS A 451 -8.76 -17.04 29.30
N GLU A 452 -9.47 -16.00 28.88
CA GLU A 452 -10.82 -16.09 28.32
C GLU A 452 -10.84 -16.24 26.80
N ALA A 453 -9.67 -16.32 26.15
CA ALA A 453 -9.58 -16.48 24.71
C ALA A 453 -10.20 -17.81 24.26
N LYS A 454 -10.96 -17.75 23.15
CA LYS A 454 -11.63 -18.92 22.54
C LYS A 454 -10.68 -19.91 21.87
N ILE A 455 -9.42 -19.51 21.65
CA ILE A 455 -8.41 -20.27 20.89
C ILE A 455 -7.23 -20.50 21.83
N SER A 456 -6.82 -21.76 22.03
CA SER A 456 -5.85 -22.09 23.10
C SER A 456 -4.48 -21.46 22.88
N VAL A 457 -4.08 -21.19 21.64
CA VAL A 457 -2.82 -20.47 21.33
C VAL A 457 -2.69 -19.12 22.06
N PHE A 458 -3.81 -18.49 22.44
CA PHE A 458 -3.86 -17.20 23.14
C PHE A 458 -4.21 -17.30 24.63
N GLN A 459 -4.53 -18.50 25.13
CA GLN A 459 -4.93 -18.70 26.53
C GLN A 459 -3.76 -18.68 27.50
N ASN A 460 -2.56 -19.03 27.02
CA ASN A 460 -1.34 -19.04 27.80
C ASN A 460 -0.10 -18.93 26.91
N ASP A 461 1.02 -18.55 27.51
CA ASP A 461 2.31 -18.39 26.83
C ASP A 461 3.08 -19.71 26.64
N VAL A 462 2.45 -20.85 26.93
CA VAL A 462 3.13 -22.16 26.95
C VAL A 462 3.31 -22.68 25.52
N ALA A 463 4.50 -23.23 25.27
CA ALA A 463 4.81 -24.02 24.09
C ALA A 463 4.26 -25.43 24.28
N ILE A 464 3.25 -25.80 23.48
CA ILE A 464 2.62 -27.12 23.58
C ILE A 464 3.23 -28.02 22.50
N PRO A 465 3.98 -29.09 22.87
CA PRO A 465 4.64 -29.94 21.90
C PRO A 465 3.63 -30.69 21.04
N LYS A 466 3.96 -30.83 19.74
CA LYS A 466 3.18 -31.60 18.77
C LYS A 466 3.13 -33.08 19.14
N GLN A 467 1.98 -33.72 18.98
CA GLN A 467 1.75 -35.15 19.24
C GLN A 467 1.36 -35.89 17.96
N SER A 468 1.58 -37.21 17.92
CA SER A 468 1.17 -38.05 16.78
C SER A 468 -0.33 -37.87 16.48
N GLY A 469 -0.67 -37.69 15.21
CA GLY A 469 -2.03 -37.40 14.74
C GLY A 469 -2.39 -35.91 14.63
N ASP A 470 -1.63 -35.00 15.25
CA ASP A 470 -1.85 -33.56 15.13
C ASP A 470 -1.60 -33.08 13.69
N LEU A 471 -2.29 -32.01 13.29
CA LEU A 471 -2.09 -31.36 12.00
C LEU A 471 -1.04 -30.25 12.08
N VAL A 472 -0.17 -30.19 11.09
CA VAL A 472 0.80 -29.10 10.91
C VAL A 472 0.56 -28.46 9.56
N ILE A 473 0.21 -27.17 9.56
CA ILE A 473 -0.06 -26.41 8.35
C ILE A 473 1.11 -25.47 8.09
N LEU A 474 1.88 -25.74 7.03
CA LEU A 474 2.89 -24.82 6.54
C LEU A 474 2.23 -23.76 5.66
N THR A 475 2.47 -22.48 5.98
CA THR A 475 1.83 -21.34 5.30
C THR A 475 2.85 -20.35 4.73
N PRO A 476 2.42 -19.46 3.81
CA PRO A 476 3.22 -18.34 3.32
C PRO A 476 3.62 -17.29 4.38
N TYR A 477 3.04 -17.37 5.57
CA TYR A 477 3.31 -16.45 6.69
C TYR A 477 4.37 -17.00 7.65
N SER A 478 4.99 -18.15 7.31
CA SER A 478 6.08 -18.73 8.07
C SER A 478 7.29 -17.79 8.11
N GLN A 479 7.78 -17.53 9.32
CA GLN A 479 9.03 -16.81 9.54
C GLN A 479 10.27 -17.72 9.40
N GLU A 480 10.10 -19.03 9.23
CA GLU A 480 11.20 -19.97 9.08
C GLU A 480 11.62 -20.18 7.62
N PRO A 481 12.88 -20.57 7.38
CA PRO A 481 13.32 -20.99 6.05
C PRO A 481 12.47 -22.15 5.51
N PHE A 482 12.03 -22.03 4.27
CA PHE A 482 11.27 -23.08 3.60
C PHE A 482 12.14 -24.31 3.31
N ASN A 483 11.74 -25.48 3.83
CA ASN A 483 12.39 -26.77 3.54
C ASN A 483 11.35 -27.91 3.49
N LEU A 484 10.70 -28.08 2.33
CA LEU A 484 9.64 -29.07 2.16
C LEU A 484 10.10 -30.52 2.44
N GLU A 485 11.30 -30.89 2.00
CA GLU A 485 11.82 -32.25 2.19
C GLU A 485 12.10 -32.56 3.66
N GLY A 486 12.61 -31.57 4.42
CA GLY A 486 12.73 -31.70 5.87
C GLY A 486 11.39 -31.92 6.58
N TYR A 487 10.32 -31.27 6.10
CA TYR A 487 8.97 -31.49 6.61
C TYR A 487 8.42 -32.87 6.24
N LYS A 488 8.60 -33.36 5.01
CA LYS A 488 8.18 -34.70 4.57
C LYS A 488 8.91 -35.84 5.29
N GLN A 489 10.14 -35.61 5.74
CA GLN A 489 10.87 -36.58 6.57
C GLN A 489 10.20 -36.72 7.95
N LYS A 490 9.87 -35.58 8.59
CA LYS A 490 9.31 -35.52 9.95
C LYS A 490 7.82 -35.85 10.01
N TYR A 491 7.05 -35.43 9.02
CA TYR A 491 5.59 -35.51 8.99
C TYR A 491 5.09 -36.18 7.72
N GLU A 492 3.87 -36.68 7.75
CA GLU A 492 3.19 -37.23 6.57
C GLU A 492 2.41 -36.12 5.87
N LEU A 493 2.64 -35.92 4.57
CA LEU A 493 1.89 -34.94 3.78
C LEU A 493 0.49 -35.47 3.48
N LEU A 494 -0.55 -34.78 3.95
CA LEU A 494 -1.94 -35.14 3.67
C LEU A 494 -2.53 -34.36 2.49
N PHE A 495 -2.14 -33.09 2.33
CA PHE A 495 -2.70 -32.22 1.30
C PHE A 495 -1.73 -31.09 0.92
N SER A 496 -1.76 -30.69 -0.34
CA SER A 496 -1.01 -29.54 -0.86
C SER A 496 -1.89 -28.68 -1.77
N ALA A 497 -1.96 -27.39 -1.46
CA ALA A 497 -2.59 -26.39 -2.31
C ALA A 497 -1.50 -25.59 -3.05
N GLU A 498 -1.35 -25.89 -4.35
CA GLU A 498 -0.23 -25.42 -5.19
C GLU A 498 -0.71 -24.64 -6.42
N TYR A 499 -1.79 -23.87 -6.29
CA TYR A 499 -2.19 -22.92 -7.33
C TYR A 499 -1.08 -21.87 -7.54
N GLY A 500 -0.65 -21.71 -8.79
CA GLY A 500 0.39 -20.77 -9.18
C GLY A 500 1.80 -21.35 -9.06
N TYR A 501 2.77 -20.51 -8.71
CA TYR A 501 4.17 -20.89 -8.57
C TYR A 501 4.85 -20.09 -7.45
N ASN A 502 5.88 -20.69 -6.85
CA ASN A 502 6.69 -20.07 -5.81
C ASN A 502 7.62 -19.00 -6.40
N VAL A 503 7.14 -17.75 -6.43
CA VAL A 503 7.97 -16.58 -6.74
C VAL A 503 8.73 -16.21 -5.47
N ALA A 504 10.06 -16.22 -5.53
CA ALA A 504 10.88 -15.76 -4.41
C ALA A 504 10.88 -14.24 -4.33
N HIS A 505 10.87 -13.70 -3.11
CA HIS A 505 11.09 -12.29 -2.87
C HIS A 505 12.58 -11.96 -3.07
N LEU A 506 12.94 -11.60 -4.30
CA LEU A 506 14.29 -11.19 -4.68
C LEU A 506 14.45 -9.67 -4.57
N GLY A 507 15.67 -9.23 -4.25
CA GLY A 507 15.98 -7.81 -4.15
C GLY A 507 17.09 -7.51 -3.15
N LEU A 508 17.57 -6.27 -3.15
CA LEU A 508 18.62 -5.76 -2.27
C LEU A 508 18.32 -6.05 -0.79
N LYS A 509 17.06 -5.87 -0.37
CA LYS A 509 16.64 -6.15 1.01
C LYS A 509 16.84 -7.63 1.38
N THR A 510 16.49 -8.54 0.47
CA THR A 510 16.68 -9.99 0.68
C THR A 510 18.16 -10.35 0.73
N PHE A 511 19.00 -9.78 -0.15
CA PHE A 511 20.44 -10.01 -0.13
C PHE A 511 21.10 -9.53 1.16
N ILE A 512 20.78 -8.32 1.61
CA ILE A 512 21.28 -7.77 2.88
C ILE A 512 20.86 -8.66 4.04
N LYS A 513 19.59 -9.08 4.07
CA LYS A 513 19.06 -9.98 5.10
C LYS A 513 19.81 -11.31 5.14
N LEU A 514 20.08 -11.92 3.99
CA LEU A 514 20.88 -13.14 3.89
C LEU A 514 22.33 -12.92 4.35
N ALA A 515 22.95 -11.80 3.98
CA ALA A 515 24.30 -11.46 4.42
C ALA A 515 24.38 -11.31 5.94
N LEU A 516 23.42 -10.60 6.55
CA LEU A 516 23.32 -10.42 8.00
C LEU A 516 23.10 -11.75 8.74
N LEU A 517 22.21 -12.61 8.22
CA LEU A 517 21.98 -13.95 8.79
C LEU A 517 23.24 -14.83 8.70
N LYS A 518 23.95 -14.82 7.56
CA LYS A 518 25.21 -15.56 7.38
C LYS A 518 26.33 -15.04 8.28
N ALA A 519 26.35 -13.73 8.54
CA ALA A 519 27.33 -13.11 9.43
C ALA A 519 27.03 -13.34 10.93
N GLY A 520 25.94 -14.03 11.28
CA GLY A 520 25.53 -14.27 12.67
C GLY A 520 24.96 -13.03 13.37
N LEU A 521 24.88 -11.88 12.70
CA LEU A 521 24.46 -10.59 13.28
C LEU A 521 22.95 -10.48 13.51
N ALA A 522 22.16 -11.43 13.00
CA ALA A 522 20.70 -11.45 13.11
C ALA A 522 20.16 -12.75 13.75
N GLN A 523 21.03 -13.59 14.35
CA GLN A 523 20.60 -14.83 15.00
C GLN A 523 19.83 -14.51 16.30
N GLY A 524 18.58 -14.98 16.38
CA GLY A 524 17.72 -14.80 17.56
C GLY A 524 16.92 -13.49 17.58
N ASP A 525 17.02 -12.65 16.54
CA ASP A 525 16.30 -11.38 16.48
C ASP A 525 14.93 -11.55 15.80
N THR A 526 13.84 -11.32 16.55
CA THR A 526 12.46 -11.42 16.01
C THR A 526 12.11 -10.28 15.03
N ILE A 527 12.95 -9.24 14.93
CA ILE A 527 12.78 -8.14 13.97
C ILE A 527 12.91 -8.61 12.51
N LEU A 528 13.75 -9.63 12.29
CA LEU A 528 14.12 -10.15 10.99
C LEU A 528 13.59 -11.58 10.89
N SER A 529 12.47 -11.75 10.18
CA SER A 529 11.98 -13.10 9.81
C SER A 529 13.16 -13.93 9.24
N HIS A 530 13.30 -15.20 9.57
CA HIS A 530 14.39 -16.01 9.01
C HIS A 530 14.10 -16.48 7.57
N ASN A 531 12.85 -16.35 7.15
CA ASN A 531 12.40 -16.54 5.77
C ASN A 531 12.78 -15.32 4.91
N ALA A 532 14.01 -15.32 4.38
CA ALA A 532 14.49 -14.22 3.55
C ALA A 532 13.71 -14.07 2.23
N PHE A 533 13.27 -15.19 1.65
CA PHE A 533 12.62 -15.23 0.34
C PHE A 533 11.09 -15.14 0.39
N GLY A 534 10.49 -15.15 1.58
CA GLY A 534 9.02 -15.11 1.72
C GLY A 534 8.32 -16.31 1.09
N LEU A 535 8.96 -17.48 1.14
CA LEU A 535 8.46 -18.73 0.56
C LEU A 535 8.02 -19.71 1.67
N PRO A 536 7.09 -20.64 1.39
CA PRO A 536 6.40 -20.85 0.11
C PRO A 536 5.25 -19.84 -0.10
N LEU A 537 4.66 -19.79 -1.31
CA LEU A 537 3.36 -19.15 -1.59
C LEU A 537 2.21 -20.17 -1.59
N HIS A 538 2.53 -21.44 -1.37
CA HIS A 538 1.62 -22.57 -1.27
C HIS A 538 1.28 -22.89 0.18
N PHE A 539 0.26 -23.73 0.38
CA PHE A 539 -0.08 -24.29 1.68
C PHE A 539 0.11 -25.80 1.66
N TYR A 540 0.66 -26.35 2.73
CA TYR A 540 0.85 -27.79 2.90
C TYR A 540 0.27 -28.20 4.24
N VAL A 541 -0.57 -29.23 4.25
CA VAL A 541 -1.15 -29.81 5.46
C VAL A 541 -0.51 -31.16 5.69
N PHE A 542 0.18 -31.28 6.83
CA PHE A 542 0.84 -32.49 7.28
C PHE A 542 0.15 -33.08 8.51
N ARG A 543 0.41 -34.35 8.76
CA ARG A 543 0.09 -35.07 9.98
C ARG A 543 1.37 -35.51 10.68
N VAL A 544 1.44 -35.30 11.99
CA VAL A 544 2.53 -35.80 12.82
C VAL A 544 2.46 -37.33 12.87
N LYS A 545 3.57 -38.00 12.57
CA LYS A 545 3.70 -39.47 12.56
C LYS A 545 3.57 -40.04 13.97
#